data_AF-A0A524LTE8-F1
#
_entry.id   AF-A0A524LTE8-F1
#
_cell.length_a   1.000
_cell.length_b   1.000
_cell.length_c   1.000
_cell.angle_alpha   90.00
_cell.angle_beta   90.00
_cell.angle_gamma   90.00
#
_symmetry.space_group_name_H-M   'P 1'
#
loop_
_entity.id
_entity.type
_entity.pdbx_description
1 polymer ?
#
loop_
_entity_poly.entity_id
_entity_poly.type
_entity_poly.pdbx_seq_one_letter_code
_entity_poly.pdbx_strand_id
1 'polypeptide(L)'
;MYRAKPPTRKYEEYAYVLDFNSRGKSSTVRGRDGIIITAIGEDRLTLLEILGIPNSTFEIGEKIYIGKDGRTKVLSVLGKLEYDNVSSSAQSELESVVENIVANNEEKFVAYLNNAQPLTPRIHALELIPGIGKTYMKSMLEE
;
A
#
# COMPACT_ATOMS: atom_id res chain seq x y z
N MET A 1 -15.27 31.71 -16.28
CA MET A 1 -15.11 30.92 -15.03
C MET A 1 -14.09 29.81 -15.27
N TYR A 2 -12.88 29.92 -14.72
CA TYR A 2 -11.89 28.84 -14.78
C TYR A 2 -12.28 27.76 -13.77
N ARG A 3 -12.77 26.61 -14.25
CA ARG A 3 -13.05 25.46 -13.38
C ARG A 3 -11.70 24.85 -13.00
N ALA A 4 -11.34 24.89 -11.71
CA ALA A 4 -10.14 24.21 -11.23
C ALA A 4 -10.18 22.75 -11.71
N LYS A 5 -9.11 22.29 -12.37
CA LYS A 5 -8.98 20.88 -12.76
C LYS A 5 -9.14 20.04 -11.48
N PRO A 6 -10.01 19.02 -11.46
CA PRO A 6 -10.08 18.13 -10.31
C PRO A 6 -8.67 17.55 -10.06
N PRO A 7 -8.26 17.39 -8.80
CA PRO A 7 -6.97 16.81 -8.49
C PRO A 7 -6.84 15.46 -9.21
N THR A 8 -5.73 15.26 -9.91
CA THR A 8 -5.46 13.99 -10.58
C THR A 8 -5.49 12.89 -9.52
N ARG A 9 -6.44 11.95 -9.63
CA ARG A 9 -6.43 10.76 -8.78
C ARG A 9 -5.10 10.03 -9.03
N LYS A 10 -4.19 10.10 -8.06
CA LYS A 10 -2.97 9.29 -8.06
C LYS A 10 -3.37 7.87 -7.69
N TYR A 11 -3.14 6.95 -8.62
CA TYR A 11 -3.30 5.53 -8.42
C TYR A 11 -1.98 4.93 -7.97
N GLU A 12 -2.03 3.77 -7.33
CA GLU A 12 -0.83 2.95 -7.10
C GLU A 12 -0.31 2.47 -8.46
N GLU A 13 1.00 2.55 -8.69
CA GLU A 13 1.64 2.01 -9.91
C GLU A 13 2.20 0.60 -9.68
N TYR A 14 2.65 0.32 -8.46
CA TYR A 14 3.17 -0.95 -8.02
C TYR A 14 2.45 -1.42 -6.75
N ALA A 15 2.37 -2.73 -6.58
CA ALA A 15 1.89 -3.36 -5.36
C ALA A 15 2.73 -4.60 -5.06
N TYR A 16 2.73 -5.03 -3.81
CA TYR A 16 3.39 -6.24 -3.33
C TYR A 16 2.34 -7.29 -2.98
N VAL A 17 2.54 -8.51 -3.45
CA VAL A 17 1.62 -9.63 -3.21
C VAL A 17 1.67 -10.04 -1.74
N LEU A 18 0.50 -10.11 -1.09
CA LEU A 18 0.34 -10.60 0.28
C LEU A 18 -0.18 -12.05 0.31
N ASP A 19 -1.12 -12.37 -0.58
CA ASP A 19 -1.72 -13.69 -0.71
C ASP A 19 -2.39 -13.81 -2.10
N PHE A 20 -2.64 -15.04 -2.56
CA PHE A 20 -3.38 -15.27 -3.80
C PHE A 20 -4.12 -16.61 -3.83
N ASN A 21 -5.26 -16.62 -4.51
CA ASN A 21 -6.05 -17.81 -4.80
C ASN A 21 -6.14 -18.01 -6.31
N SER A 22 -5.54 -19.10 -6.82
CA SER A 22 -5.49 -19.43 -8.25
C SER A 22 -6.85 -19.71 -8.88
N ARG A 23 -7.87 -20.04 -8.07
CA ARG A 23 -9.27 -20.23 -8.47
C ARG A 23 -10.20 -19.50 -7.51
N GLY A 24 -9.89 -18.23 -7.27
CA GLY A 24 -10.63 -17.35 -6.40
C GLY A 24 -11.85 -16.73 -7.09
N LYS A 25 -12.74 -16.21 -6.25
CA LYS A 25 -13.82 -15.30 -6.64
C LYS A 25 -13.60 -13.97 -5.97
N SER A 26 -13.78 -12.89 -6.72
CA SER A 26 -13.61 -11.54 -6.21
C SER A 26 -14.65 -11.22 -5.15
N SER A 27 -14.17 -10.64 -4.05
CA SER A 27 -15.00 -10.08 -2.99
C SER A 27 -15.47 -8.66 -3.32
N THR A 28 -14.69 -7.91 -4.09
CA THR A 28 -14.96 -6.49 -4.41
C THR A 28 -15.83 -6.30 -5.65
N VAL A 29 -15.76 -7.21 -6.63
CA VAL A 29 -16.47 -7.12 -7.91
C VAL A 29 -17.15 -8.44 -8.23
N ARG A 30 -18.49 -8.47 -8.11
CA ARG A 30 -19.29 -9.67 -8.37
C ARG A 30 -19.08 -10.20 -9.80
N GLY A 31 -18.89 -11.51 -9.92
CA GLY A 31 -18.76 -12.22 -11.20
C GLY A 31 -17.35 -12.16 -11.81
N ARG A 32 -16.36 -11.65 -11.07
CA ARG A 32 -14.95 -11.75 -11.44
C ARG A 32 -14.31 -12.92 -10.72
N ASP A 33 -13.94 -13.93 -11.50
CA ASP A 33 -13.31 -15.15 -11.02
C ASP A 33 -11.96 -15.36 -11.75
N GLY A 34 -11.02 -16.04 -11.10
CA GLY A 34 -9.70 -16.33 -11.67
C GLY A 34 -8.61 -16.36 -10.60
N ILE A 35 -7.40 -15.91 -10.96
CA ILE A 35 -6.32 -15.73 -10.00
C ILE A 35 -6.59 -14.43 -9.24
N ILE A 36 -7.15 -14.53 -8.04
CA ILE A 36 -7.43 -13.39 -7.18
C ILE A 36 -6.25 -13.19 -6.24
N ILE A 37 -5.71 -11.98 -6.24
CA ILE A 37 -4.51 -11.61 -5.50
C ILE A 37 -4.91 -10.52 -4.51
N THR A 38 -4.50 -10.71 -3.27
CA THR A 38 -4.52 -9.65 -2.25
C THR A 38 -3.13 -9.04 -2.20
N ALA A 39 -3.05 -7.72 -2.35
CA ALA A 39 -1.78 -7.01 -2.44
C ALA A 39 -1.84 -5.67 -1.69
N ILE A 40 -0.68 -5.12 -1.36
CA ILE A 40 -0.52 -3.79 -0.78
C ILE A 40 0.22 -2.86 -1.73
N GLY A 41 -0.34 -1.67 -1.98
CA GLY A 41 0.28 -0.66 -2.84
C GLY A 41 1.58 -0.12 -2.25
N GLU A 42 2.58 0.10 -3.11
CA GLU A 42 3.89 0.60 -2.69
C GLU A 42 3.84 2.03 -2.15
N ASP A 43 2.99 2.88 -2.72
CA ASP A 43 3.07 4.32 -2.49
C ASP A 43 2.22 4.79 -1.32
N ARG A 44 1.00 4.25 -1.19
CA ARG A 44 0.04 4.67 -0.16
C ARG A 44 -0.36 3.54 0.77
N LEU A 45 0.32 2.39 0.67
CA LEU A 45 0.01 1.20 1.47
C LEU A 45 -1.47 0.80 1.35
N THR A 46 -2.06 1.01 0.17
CA THR A 46 -3.46 0.69 -0.08
C THR A 46 -3.61 -0.83 -0.24
N LEU A 47 -4.48 -1.46 0.54
CA LEU A 47 -4.86 -2.87 0.33
C LEU A 47 -5.76 -2.98 -0.90
N LEU A 48 -5.41 -3.90 -1.80
CA LEU A 48 -6.03 -4.05 -3.11
C LEU A 48 -6.37 -5.51 -3.39
N GLU A 49 -7.53 -5.72 -4.02
CA GLU A 49 -7.87 -6.96 -4.68
C GLU A 49 -7.56 -6.83 -6.18
N ILE A 50 -6.80 -7.79 -6.72
CA ILE A 50 -6.27 -7.76 -8.08
C ILE A 50 -6.60 -9.07 -8.78
N LEU A 51 -6.97 -8.97 -10.06
CA LEU A 51 -7.15 -10.11 -10.95
C LEU A 51 -5.87 -10.33 -11.78
N GLY A 52 -5.25 -11.48 -11.61
CA GLY A 52 -4.10 -11.91 -12.40
C GLY A 52 -4.48 -12.40 -13.79
N ILE A 53 -3.52 -12.37 -14.71
CA ILE A 53 -3.65 -12.98 -16.04
C ILE A 53 -3.63 -14.50 -15.89
N PRO A 54 -4.52 -15.25 -16.57
CA PRO A 54 -4.53 -16.71 -16.52
C PRO A 54 -3.14 -17.33 -16.80
N ASN A 55 -2.81 -18.39 -16.07
CA ASN A 55 -1.52 -19.10 -16.13
C ASN A 55 -0.30 -18.29 -15.65
N SER A 56 -0.49 -17.12 -15.04
CA SER A 56 0.59 -16.42 -14.34
C SER A 56 0.88 -17.08 -12.99
N THR A 57 2.13 -17.04 -12.55
CA THR A 57 2.55 -17.41 -11.21
C THR A 57 2.85 -16.17 -10.38
N PHE A 58 2.58 -16.26 -9.09
CA PHE A 58 2.80 -15.19 -8.11
C PHE A 58 3.53 -15.76 -6.90
N GLU A 59 4.36 -14.93 -6.29
CA GLU A 59 5.05 -15.23 -5.03
C GLU A 59 4.67 -14.20 -3.97
N ILE A 60 4.63 -14.61 -2.70
CA ILE A 60 4.40 -13.69 -1.59
C ILE A 60 5.59 -12.72 -1.51
N GLY A 61 5.31 -11.43 -1.36
CA GLY A 61 6.30 -10.36 -1.40
C GLY A 61 6.73 -9.95 -2.81
N GLU A 62 6.19 -10.56 -3.88
CA GLU A 62 6.51 -10.17 -5.25
C GLU A 62 5.99 -8.75 -5.54
N LYS A 63 6.86 -7.87 -6.06
CA LYS A 63 6.48 -6.56 -6.59
C LYS A 63 5.88 -6.71 -8.00
N ILE A 64 4.60 -6.37 -8.14
CA ILE A 64 3.85 -6.41 -9.39
C ILE A 64 3.46 -5.02 -9.87
N TYR A 65 3.54 -4.80 -11.18
CA TYR A 65 3.09 -3.56 -11.81
C TYR A 65 1.57 -3.57 -12.03
N ILE A 66 0.89 -2.56 -11.48
CA ILE A 66 -0.57 -2.39 -11.51
C ILE A 66 -1.02 -1.07 -12.16
N GLY A 67 -0.07 -0.28 -12.65
CA GLY A 67 -0.32 0.96 -13.39
C GLY A 67 -1.13 0.73 -14.67
N LYS A 68 -1.51 1.81 -15.36
CA LYS A 68 -2.56 1.74 -16.39
C LYS A 68 -2.20 0.90 -17.61
N ASP A 69 -0.96 0.99 -18.10
CA ASP A 69 -0.53 0.43 -19.37
C ASP A 69 0.74 -0.42 -19.21
N GLY A 70 0.86 -1.53 -19.94
CA GLY A 70 2.07 -2.38 -19.90
C GLY A 70 2.12 -3.42 -18.78
N ARG A 71 0.98 -3.81 -18.22
CA ARG A 71 0.89 -4.90 -17.23
C ARG A 71 1.26 -6.25 -17.87
N THR A 72 2.11 -7.02 -17.20
CA THR A 72 2.58 -8.32 -17.68
C THR A 72 1.94 -9.51 -16.96
N LYS A 73 1.60 -9.37 -15.68
CA LYS A 73 0.94 -10.39 -14.85
C LYS A 73 -0.47 -10.01 -14.40
N VAL A 74 -0.84 -8.74 -14.47
CA VAL A 74 -2.08 -8.20 -13.90
C VAL A 74 -3.09 -7.91 -15.01
N LEU A 75 -4.29 -8.48 -14.89
CA LEU A 75 -5.40 -8.20 -15.79
C LEU A 75 -6.12 -6.91 -15.38
N SER A 76 -6.49 -6.79 -14.10
CA SER A 76 -7.19 -5.62 -13.58
C SER A 76 -7.07 -5.47 -12.07
N VAL A 77 -6.97 -4.25 -11.57
CA VAL A 77 -7.22 -3.93 -10.16
C VAL A 77 -8.73 -3.87 -9.95
N LEU A 78 -9.26 -4.73 -9.07
CA LEU A 78 -10.71 -4.90 -8.88
C LEU A 78 -11.26 -3.89 -7.88
N GLY A 79 -10.58 -3.69 -6.75
CA GLY A 79 -11.06 -2.82 -5.70
C GLY A 79 -10.07 -2.66 -4.55
N LYS A 80 -10.45 -1.80 -3.60
CA LYS A 80 -9.76 -1.66 -2.33
C LYS A 80 -10.33 -2.65 -1.32
N LEU A 81 -9.48 -3.12 -0.42
CA LEU A 81 -9.87 -3.94 0.71
C LEU A 81 -9.68 -3.15 2.01
N GLU A 82 -10.52 -3.44 2.99
CA GLU A 82 -10.29 -3.03 4.38
C GLU A 82 -9.47 -4.11 5.07
N TYR A 83 -8.69 -3.76 6.10
CA TYR A 83 -7.82 -4.69 6.83
C TYR A 83 -8.58 -5.93 7.33
N ASP A 84 -9.78 -5.73 7.87
CA ASP A 84 -10.62 -6.80 8.41
C ASP A 84 -11.16 -7.77 7.34
N ASN A 85 -11.12 -7.37 6.06
CA ASN A 85 -11.56 -8.19 4.92
C ASN A 85 -10.40 -8.95 4.26
N VAL A 86 -9.17 -8.80 4.76
CA VAL A 86 -7.98 -9.52 4.28
C VAL A 86 -7.88 -10.88 4.98
N SER A 87 -7.40 -11.90 4.28
CA SER A 87 -7.17 -13.24 4.85
C SER A 87 -6.15 -13.20 5.98
N SER A 88 -6.24 -14.12 6.94
CA SER A 88 -5.26 -14.24 8.02
C SER A 88 -3.84 -14.53 7.51
N SER A 89 -3.72 -15.23 6.39
CA SER A 89 -2.46 -15.42 5.65
C SER A 89 -1.90 -14.08 5.19
N ALA A 90 -2.66 -13.30 4.42
CA ALA A 90 -2.20 -11.98 3.96
C ALA A 90 -1.90 -11.01 5.12
N GLN A 91 -2.67 -11.06 6.21
CA GLN A 91 -2.40 -10.24 7.39
C GLN A 91 -1.06 -10.60 8.06
N SER A 92 -0.71 -11.88 8.12
CA SER A 92 0.57 -12.35 8.67
C SER A 92 1.77 -11.86 7.86
N GLU A 93 1.60 -11.68 6.55
CA GLU A 93 2.66 -11.23 5.64
C GLU A 93 2.84 -9.70 5.62
N LEU A 94 1.88 -8.94 6.15
CA LEU A 94 1.90 -7.48 6.06
C LEU A 94 3.13 -6.86 6.70
N GLU A 95 3.54 -7.32 7.88
CA GLU A 95 4.68 -6.76 8.60
C GLU A 95 5.96 -6.87 7.75
N SER A 96 6.29 -8.09 7.32
CA SER A 96 7.44 -8.38 6.45
C SER A 96 7.40 -7.59 5.14
N VAL A 97 6.24 -7.55 4.46
CA VAL A 97 6.12 -6.84 3.19
C VAL A 97 6.21 -5.32 3.36
N VAL A 98 5.64 -4.75 4.42
CA VAL A 98 5.74 -3.31 4.72
C VAL A 98 7.17 -2.94 5.09
N GLU A 99 7.89 -3.75 5.87
CA GLU A 99 9.31 -3.54 6.13
C GLU A 99 10.12 -3.46 4.83
N ASN A 100 9.87 -4.39 3.89
CA ASN A 100 10.50 -4.38 2.58
C ASN A 100 10.14 -3.13 1.77
N ILE A 101 8.88 -2.68 1.80
CA ILE A 101 8.45 -1.45 1.13
C ILE A 101 9.17 -0.23 1.72
N VAL A 102 9.29 -0.16 3.04
CA VAL A 102 9.97 0.94 3.75
C VAL A 102 11.46 0.94 3.43
N ALA A 103 12.12 -0.21 3.50
CA ALA A 103 13.54 -0.35 3.19
C ALA A 103 13.85 0.02 1.73
N ASN A 104 13.01 -0.42 0.78
CA ASN A 104 13.18 -0.08 -0.64
C ASN A 104 12.89 1.40 -0.96
N ASN A 105 12.19 2.10 -0.08
CA ASN A 105 11.82 3.51 -0.24
C ASN A 105 12.34 4.37 0.93
N GLU A 106 13.50 4.01 1.50
CA GLU A 106 14.04 4.61 2.73
C GLU A 106 14.07 6.14 2.65
N GLU A 107 14.55 6.70 1.53
CA GLU A 107 14.66 8.14 1.31
C GLU A 107 13.32 8.87 1.52
N LYS A 108 12.20 8.28 1.10
CA LYS A 108 10.85 8.85 1.26
C LYS A 108 10.46 8.94 2.73
N PHE A 109 10.73 7.90 3.51
CA PHE A 109 10.35 7.83 4.92
C PHE A 109 11.30 8.66 5.80
N VAL A 110 12.60 8.62 5.53
CA VAL A 110 13.59 9.48 6.19
C VAL A 110 13.31 10.95 5.90
N ALA A 111 13.00 11.31 4.65
CA ALA A 111 12.61 12.67 4.31
C ALA A 111 11.34 13.11 5.05
N TYR A 112 10.36 12.22 5.25
CA TYR A 112 9.18 12.53 6.05
C TYR A 112 9.55 12.83 7.51
N LEU A 113 10.42 12.02 8.13
CA LEU A 113 10.87 12.24 9.51
C LEU A 113 11.63 13.57 9.65
N ASN A 114 12.60 13.82 8.76
CA ASN A 114 13.44 15.01 8.80
C ASN A 114 12.67 16.31 8.51
N ASN A 115 11.58 16.23 7.75
CA ASN A 115 10.75 17.38 7.42
C ASN A 115 9.43 17.41 8.20
N ALA A 116 9.24 16.55 9.20
CA ALA A 116 8.02 16.50 9.98
C ALA A 116 7.78 17.82 10.71
N GLN A 117 6.55 18.35 10.62
CA GLN A 117 6.17 19.64 11.20
C GLN A 117 5.07 19.48 12.26
N PRO A 118 4.89 20.47 13.14
CA PRO A 118 3.71 20.53 14.00
C PRO A 118 2.41 20.51 13.20
N LEU A 119 1.50 19.59 13.52
CA LEU A 119 0.15 19.56 12.93
C LEU A 119 -0.76 20.61 13.56
N THR A 120 -0.58 20.83 14.85
CA THR A 120 -1.23 21.90 15.62
C THR A 120 -0.22 22.46 16.61
N PRO A 121 -0.48 23.60 17.27
CA PRO A 121 0.40 24.13 18.32
C PRO A 121 0.63 23.16 19.50
N ARG A 122 -0.18 22.09 19.63
CA ARG A 122 -0.10 21.11 20.73
C ARG A 122 0.33 19.71 20.30
N ILE A 123 0.38 19.42 19.00
CA ILE A 123 0.61 18.07 18.47
C ILE A 123 1.61 18.14 17.33
N HIS A 124 2.75 17.45 17.50
CA HIS A 124 3.73 17.23 16.44
C HIS A 124 3.38 16.01 15.58
N ALA A 125 3.69 16.04 14.28
CA ALA A 125 3.46 14.89 13.39
C ALA A 125 4.21 13.62 13.84
N LEU A 126 5.42 13.78 14.41
CA LEU A 126 6.22 12.68 14.95
C LEU A 126 5.53 11.97 16.14
N GLU A 127 4.73 12.68 16.93
CA GLU A 127 3.98 12.10 18.05
C GLU A 127 2.85 11.15 17.59
N LEU A 128 2.51 11.13 16.29
CA LEU A 128 1.56 10.17 15.74
C LEU A 128 2.16 8.79 15.51
N ILE A 129 3.50 8.67 15.55
CA ILE A 129 4.18 7.38 15.40
C ILE A 129 4.06 6.64 16.73
N PRO A 130 3.46 5.44 16.77
CA PRO A 130 3.36 4.65 17.98
C PRO A 130 4.72 4.46 18.64
N GLY A 131 4.81 4.75 19.94
CA GLY A 131 6.07 4.70 20.71
C GLY A 131 6.83 6.03 20.79
N ILE A 132 6.51 7.03 19.97
CA ILE A 132 7.14 8.36 20.04
C ILE A 132 6.31 9.30 20.93
N GLY A 133 6.80 9.52 22.15
CA GLY A 133 6.26 10.53 23.07
C GLY A 133 7.00 11.87 22.99
N LYS A 134 6.55 12.87 23.76
CA LYS A 134 7.13 14.22 23.79
C LYS A 134 8.64 14.25 24.06
N THR A 135 9.13 13.38 24.93
CA THR A 135 10.57 13.33 25.26
C THR A 135 11.38 12.85 24.06
N TYR A 136 10.97 11.74 23.44
CA TYR A 136 11.68 11.16 22.31
C TYR A 136 11.59 12.07 21.07
N MET A 137 10.43 12.65 20.81
CA MET A 137 10.23 13.64 19.74
C MET A 137 11.17 14.84 19.91
N LYS A 138 11.34 15.38 21.13
CA LYS A 138 12.28 16.48 21.37
C LYS A 138 13.72 16.10 21.06
N SER A 139 14.16 14.91 21.49
CA SER A 139 15.50 14.41 21.16
C SER A 139 15.71 14.30 19.65
N MET A 140 14.71 13.81 18.90
CA MET A 140 14.78 13.73 17.43
C MET A 140 14.82 15.10 16.73
N LEU A 141 14.29 16.16 17.33
CA LEU A 141 14.34 17.53 16.78
C LEU A 141 15.64 18.27 17.13
N GLU A 142 16.38 17.80 18.13
CA GLU A 142 17.66 18.37 18.56
C GLU A 142 18.85 17.80 17.75
N GLU A 143 18.67 16.67 17.08
CA GLU A 143 19.62 16.05 16.12
C GLU A 143 19.53 16.69 14.73
#